data_AF-A0A2V9TMV4-F1
#
_entry.id   AF-A0A2V9TMV4-F1
#
_cell.length_a   1.000
_cell.length_b   1.000
_cell.length_c   1.000
_cell.angle_alpha   90.00
_cell.angle_beta   90.00
_cell.angle_gamma   90.00
#
_symmetry.space_group_name_H-M   'P 1'
#
loop_
_entity.id
_entity.type
_entity.pdbx_description
1 polymer ?
#
loop_
_entity_poly.entity_id
_entity_poly.type
_entity_poly.pdbx_seq_one_letter_code
_entity_poly.pdbx_strand_id
1 'polypeptide(L)'
;MTVKKFRQKVVAEITLAHLTQCAQELGRTLTTEEALDFLNQNGRAYEMWKRMMQAGEEYMKSALQTRTAVPIPRTGTGRGQIAV
;
A
#
# COMPACT_ATOMS: atom_id res chain seq x y z
N MET A 1 -20.89 -19.36 3.83
CA MET A 1 -20.16 -18.20 4.40
C MET A 1 -20.45 -16.98 3.53
N THR A 2 -20.76 -15.82 4.09
CA THR A 2 -21.17 -14.64 3.29
C THR A 2 -19.95 -13.86 2.77
N VAL A 3 -20.08 -13.16 1.62
CA VAL A 3 -18.98 -12.38 1.00
C VAL A 3 -18.36 -11.36 1.96
N LYS A 4 -19.18 -10.72 2.80
CA LYS A 4 -18.73 -9.78 3.84
C LYS A 4 -17.80 -10.45 4.85
N LYS A 5 -18.16 -11.67 5.31
CA LYS A 5 -17.34 -12.46 6.25
C LYS A 5 -16.05 -12.96 5.59
N PHE A 6 -16.08 -13.27 4.29
CA PHE A 6 -14.88 -13.64 3.53
C PHE A 6 -13.89 -12.47 3.41
N ARG A 7 -14.36 -11.27 3.04
CA ARG A 7 -13.49 -10.09 2.97
C ARG A 7 -12.87 -9.73 4.31
N GLN A 8 -13.64 -9.81 5.40
CA GLN A 8 -13.12 -9.58 6.75
C GLN A 8 -12.05 -10.60 7.14
N LYS A 9 -12.24 -11.88 6.78
CA LYS A 9 -11.25 -12.93 7.03
C LYS A 9 -9.94 -12.66 6.28
N VAL A 10 -10.00 -12.36 4.99
CA VAL A 10 -8.81 -12.07 4.17
C VAL A 10 -8.06 -10.84 4.69
N VAL A 11 -8.79 -9.79 5.07
CA VAL A 11 -8.20 -8.58 5.67
C VAL A 11 -7.50 -8.92 6.99
N ALA A 12 -8.09 -9.75 7.84
CA ALA A 12 -7.47 -10.17 9.10
C ALA A 12 -6.20 -11.01 8.86
N GLU A 13 -6.22 -11.94 7.89
CA GLU A 13 -5.06 -12.79 7.57
C GLU A 13 -3.87 -11.99 7.05
N ILE A 14 -4.09 -11.05 6.14
CA ILE A 14 -3.02 -10.17 5.63
C ILE A 14 -2.48 -9.29 6.76
N THR A 15 -3.37 -8.72 7.57
CA THR A 15 -2.98 -7.83 8.66
C THR A 15 -2.23 -8.57 9.77
N LEU A 16 -2.58 -9.84 10.02
CA LEU A 16 -1.91 -10.71 10.99
C LEU A 16 -0.44 -10.94 10.64
N ALA A 17 -0.14 -11.27 9.38
CA ALA A 17 1.24 -11.50 8.96
C ALA A 17 2.13 -10.28 9.19
N HIS A 18 1.63 -9.09 8.84
CA HIS A 18 2.38 -7.84 9.02
C HIS A 18 2.50 -7.45 10.50
N LEU A 19 1.44 -7.65 11.29
CA LEU A 19 1.48 -7.38 12.72
C LEU A 19 2.54 -8.23 13.44
N THR A 20 2.58 -9.53 13.14
CA THR A 20 3.57 -10.45 13.73
C THR A 20 4.99 -10.08 13.32
N GLN A 21 5.21 -9.72 12.04
CA GLN A 21 6.51 -9.27 11.57
C GLN A 21 6.96 -7.98 12.29
N CYS A 22 6.09 -6.97 12.40
CA CYS A 22 6.40 -5.74 13.12
C CYS A 22 6.75 -6.01 14.59
N ALA A 23 6.04 -6.93 15.25
CA ALA A 23 6.35 -7.30 16.63
C ALA A 23 7.77 -7.87 16.73
N GLN A 24 8.15 -8.78 15.82
CA GLN A 24 9.49 -9.37 15.79
C GLN A 24 10.59 -8.31 15.56
N GLU A 25 10.38 -7.39 14.63
CA GLU A 25 11.32 -6.28 14.35
C GLU A 25 11.53 -5.37 15.57
N LEU A 26 10.50 -5.25 16.43
CA LEU A 26 10.56 -4.51 17.70
C LEU A 26 11.13 -5.33 18.87
N GLY A 27 11.60 -6.56 18.63
CA GLY A 27 12.06 -7.48 19.67
C GLY A 27 10.94 -7.96 20.59
N ARG A 28 9.70 -7.94 20.11
CA ARG A 28 8.51 -8.43 20.81
C ARG A 28 8.08 -9.76 20.24
N THR A 29 7.66 -10.66 21.12
CA THR A 29 6.97 -11.89 20.75
C THR A 29 5.48 -11.64 20.84
N LEU A 30 4.76 -11.91 19.76
CA LEU A 30 3.30 -11.86 19.70
C LEU A 30 2.83 -13.22 19.20
N THR A 31 2.01 -13.91 20.00
CA THR A 31 1.42 -15.17 19.55
C THR A 31 0.35 -14.92 18.50
N THR A 32 0.07 -15.94 17.69
CA THR A 32 -0.98 -15.87 16.67
C THR A 32 -2.35 -15.56 17.30
N GLU A 33 -2.63 -16.10 18.48
CA GLU A 33 -3.90 -15.89 19.20
C GLU A 33 -4.03 -14.46 19.71
N GLU A 34 -2.98 -13.91 20.35
CA GLU A 34 -2.96 -12.50 20.79
C GLU A 34 -3.12 -11.54 19.62
N ALA A 35 -2.48 -11.83 18.49
CA ALA A 35 -2.56 -11.03 17.29
C ALA A 35 -3.97 -11.07 16.68
N LEU A 36 -4.61 -12.24 16.64
CA LEU A 36 -6.00 -12.39 16.17
C LEU A 36 -6.99 -11.69 17.10
N ASP A 37 -6.84 -11.82 18.41
CA ASP A 37 -7.67 -11.13 19.39
C ASP A 37 -7.54 -9.62 19.26
N PHE A 38 -6.32 -9.12 19.09
CA PHE A 38 -6.07 -7.71 18.83
C PHE A 38 -6.77 -7.22 17.56
N LEU A 39 -6.70 -7.98 16.46
CA LEU A 39 -7.27 -7.59 15.16
C LEU A 39 -8.80 -7.67 15.11
N ASN A 40 -9.39 -8.61 15.84
CA ASN A 40 -10.84 -8.81 15.89
C ASN A 40 -11.55 -7.77 16.77
N GLN A 41 -10.84 -7.06 17.64
CA GLN A 41 -11.42 -6.00 18.46
C GLN A 41 -11.86 -4.80 17.63
N ASN A 42 -13.12 -4.39 17.77
CA ASN A 42 -13.67 -3.12 17.28
C ASN A 42 -13.36 -2.77 15.82
N GLY A 43 -13.20 -3.77 14.95
CA GLY A 43 -12.88 -3.55 13.54
C GLY A 43 -11.43 -3.11 13.26
N ARG A 44 -10.51 -3.29 14.22
CA ARG A 44 -9.09 -2.91 14.07
C ARG A 44 -8.42 -3.48 12.83
N ALA A 45 -8.72 -4.73 12.46
CA ALA A 45 -8.22 -5.33 11.23
C ALA A 45 -8.50 -4.47 10.00
N TYR A 46 -9.73 -3.95 9.88
CA TYR A 46 -10.12 -3.12 8.74
C TYR A 46 -9.47 -1.74 8.79
N GLU A 47 -9.36 -1.14 9.98
CA GLU A 47 -8.68 0.16 10.14
C GLU A 47 -7.18 0.09 9.83
N MET A 48 -6.48 -0.96 10.30
CA MET A 48 -5.08 -1.19 9.95
C MET A 48 -4.91 -1.39 8.46
N TRP A 49 -5.75 -2.24 7.85
CA TRP A 49 -5.69 -2.46 6.41
C TRP A 49 -5.86 -1.17 5.61
N LYS A 50 -6.84 -0.32 5.96
CA LYS A 50 -7.00 0.99 5.30
C LYS A 50 -5.75 1.85 5.39
N ARG A 51 -5.11 1.91 6.57
CA ARG A 51 -3.88 2.70 6.78
C ARG A 51 -2.70 2.14 5.97
N MET A 52 -2.54 0.82 5.94
CA MET A 52 -1.51 0.16 5.12
C MET A 52 -1.72 0.45 3.63
N MET A 53 -2.96 0.36 3.15
CA MET A 53 -3.30 0.69 1.76
C MET A 53 -3.00 2.15 1.43
N GLN A 54 -3.34 3.07 2.33
CA GLN A 54 -3.07 4.50 2.15
C GLN A 54 -1.57 4.79 2.05
N ALA A 55 -0.76 4.21 2.95
CA ALA A 55 0.69 4.36 2.91
C ALA A 55 1.30 3.80 1.60
N GLY A 56 0.79 2.65 1.13
CA GLY A 56 1.18 2.08 -0.16
C GLY A 56 0.80 3.00 -1.34
N GLU A 57 -0.38 3.59 -1.31
CA GLU A 57 -0.82 4.56 -2.32
C GLU A 57 0.07 5.82 -2.35
N GLU A 58 0.41 6.36 -1.19
CA GLU A 58 1.30 7.51 -1.05
C GLU A 58 2.70 7.20 -1.60
N TYR A 59 3.24 6.01 -1.29
CA TYR A 59 4.51 5.54 -1.86
C TYR A 59 4.46 5.40 -3.38
N MET A 60 3.39 4.80 -3.93
CA MET A 60 3.24 4.67 -5.39
C MET A 60 3.19 6.04 -6.07
N LYS A 61 2.45 7.01 -5.50
CA LYS A 61 2.39 8.39 -6.02
C LYS A 61 3.75 9.06 -6.04
N SER A 62 4.51 8.97 -4.93
CA SER A 62 5.84 9.59 -4.85
C SER A 62 6.86 8.93 -5.79
N ALA A 63 6.82 7.60 -5.91
CA ALA A 63 7.68 6.86 -6.83
C ALA A 63 7.39 7.22 -8.29
N LEU A 64 6.11 7.33 -8.66
CA LEU A 64 5.70 7.72 -10.01
C LEU A 64 6.08 9.17 -10.34
N GLN A 65 5.94 10.10 -9.38
CA GLN A 65 6.38 11.50 -9.54
C GLN A 65 7.91 11.60 -9.72
N THR A 66 8.66 10.84 -8.94
CA THR A 66 10.13 10.78 -9.06
C THR A 66 10.56 10.19 -10.40
N ARG A 67 9.81 9.20 -10.92
CA ARG A 67 10.09 8.52 -12.19
C ARG A 67 9.57 9.27 -13.43
N THR A 68 8.63 10.20 -13.28
CA THR A 68 8.15 11.06 -14.39
C THR A 68 9.02 12.28 -14.64
N ALA A 69 10.10 12.49 -13.89
CA ALA A 69 11.14 13.47 -14.20
C ALA A 69 12.12 13.00 -15.30
N VAL A 70 11.67 12.19 -16.26
CA VAL A 70 12.32 12.12 -17.57
C VAL A 70 11.63 13.17 -18.41
N PRO A 71 12.23 14.36 -18.65
CA PRO A 71 11.69 15.28 -19.62
C PRO A 71 11.71 14.56 -20.96
N ILE A 72 10.53 14.20 -21.46
CA ILE A 72 10.38 13.81 -22.86
C ILE A 72 10.93 15.01 -23.62
N PRO A 73 12.00 14.87 -24.42
CA PRO A 73 12.46 15.96 -25.26
C PRO A 73 11.27 16.31 -26.14
N ARG A 74 10.68 17.49 -25.93
CA ARG A 74 9.80 18.06 -26.94
C ARG A 74 10.73 18.29 -28.10
N THR A 75 10.76 17.35 -29.05
CA THR A 75 11.39 17.56 -30.33
C THR A 75 10.70 18.77 -30.93
N GLY A 76 11.34 19.93 -30.76
CA GLY A 76 10.96 21.13 -31.44
C GLY A 76 11.14 20.85 -32.92
N THR A 77 10.04 20.62 -33.61
CA THR A 77 9.98 20.68 -35.06
C THR A 77 10.08 22.16 -35.46
N GLY A 78 11.27 22.73 -35.26
CA GLY A 78 11.68 23.97 -35.87
C GLY A 78 12.51 23.62 -37.09
N ARG A 79 11.88 23.59 -38.28
CA ARG A 79 12.48 24.00 -39.56
C ARG A 79 11.49 23.80 -40.70
N GLY A 80 10.98 24.92 -41.19
CA GLY A 80 10.18 25.04 -42.40
C GLY A 80 10.08 26.49 -42.84
N GLN A 81 11.17 27.26 -42.75
CA GLN A 81 11.37 28.37 -43.68
C GLN A 81 11.93 27.74 -44.96
N ILE A 82 11.15 27.75 -46.02
CA ILE A 82 11.68 27.68 -47.37
C ILE A 82 11.03 28.85 -48.10
N ALA A 83 11.83 29.90 -48.28
CA ALA A 83 11.61 30.90 -49.30
C ALA A 83 12.02 30.28 -50.65
N VAL A 84 11.12 30.28 -51.63
CA VAL A 84 11.32 30.71 -53.03
C VAL A 84 9.93 31.07 -53.57
#